data_AF-A0A1H4DRK2-F1
#
_entry.id   AF-A0A1H4DRK2-F1
#
_cell.length_a   1.000
_cell.length_b   1.000
_cell.length_c   1.000
_cell.angle_alpha   90.00
_cell.angle_beta   90.00
_cell.angle_gamma   90.00
#
_symmetry.space_group_name_H-M   'P 1'
#
loop_
_entity.id
_entity.type
_entity.pdbx_description
1 polymer ?
#
loop_
_entity_poly.entity_id
_entity_poly.type
_entity_poly.pdbx_seq_one_letter_code
_entity_poly.pdbx_strand_id
1 'polypeptide(L)'
;MKTWGESESVGENVREKYLSIQIVFSNFAGCMEKTNILITAEMKKRRKEIKEEAKTLLVGQVLSHPYFPHDIYINMSGIKEWLNQPHRHYSEKNEALLRLPELLNDAEYIDAVPDPKGRDYIMASHLFKTIIADSDSWIIINESIWGEYLVHSISDNIPYVNKEQDL
;
A
#
# COMPACT_ATOMS: atom_id res chain seq x y z
N MET A 1 -53.22 -26.00 -5.78
CA MET A 1 -52.61 -27.10 -4.98
C MET A 1 -51.15 -26.72 -4.74
N LYS A 2 -50.78 -26.49 -3.46
CA LYS A 2 -49.47 -26.09 -2.86
C LYS A 2 -48.95 -24.67 -3.20
N THR A 3 -48.87 -23.62 -2.35
CA THR A 3 -48.39 -23.30 -0.97
C THR A 3 -46.89 -23.05 -0.80
N TRP A 4 -46.57 -21.79 -0.46
CA TRP A 4 -45.54 -21.17 0.42
C TRP A 4 -44.20 -21.85 0.78
N GLY A 5 -43.17 -21.01 0.93
CA GLY A 5 -41.91 -21.24 1.65
C GLY A 5 -40.81 -20.32 1.11
N GLU A 6 -40.76 -19.04 1.52
CA GLU A 6 -39.92 -18.49 2.60
C GLU A 6 -38.45 -18.24 2.23
N SER A 7 -38.02 -17.05 2.62
CA SER A 7 -36.71 -16.44 2.49
C SER A 7 -35.62 -17.15 3.30
N GLU A 8 -34.44 -17.36 2.71
CA GLU A 8 -33.21 -17.53 3.48
C GLU A 8 -32.03 -16.76 2.86
N SER A 9 -31.13 -16.36 3.74
CA SER A 9 -30.23 -15.21 3.72
C SER A 9 -29.03 -15.33 2.78
N VAL A 10 -28.86 -14.35 1.88
CA VAL A 10 -27.58 -14.10 1.18
C VAL A 10 -26.72 -13.18 2.07
N GLY A 11 -26.26 -13.70 3.20
CA GLY A 11 -25.52 -12.93 4.22
C GLY A 11 -24.19 -13.56 4.67
N GLU A 12 -23.94 -14.83 4.37
CA GLU A 12 -22.77 -15.58 4.84
C GLU A 12 -22.10 -16.30 3.67
N ASN A 13 -21.18 -15.61 2.99
CA ASN A 13 -20.11 -16.29 2.23
C ASN A 13 -18.97 -15.38 1.79
N VAL A 14 -19.15 -14.05 1.80
CA VAL A 14 -18.10 -13.15 1.33
C VAL A 14 -16.94 -13.09 2.33
N ARG A 15 -17.21 -13.12 3.64
CA ARG A 15 -16.16 -13.07 4.67
C ARG A 15 -15.30 -14.34 4.71
N GLU A 16 -15.88 -15.53 4.59
CA GLU A 16 -15.11 -16.79 4.58
C GLU A 16 -14.29 -16.95 3.30
N LYS A 17 -14.78 -16.44 2.17
CA LYS A 17 -14.00 -16.41 0.92
C LYS A 17 -12.82 -15.43 0.99
N TYR A 18 -12.99 -14.29 1.66
CA TYR A 18 -11.89 -13.36 1.95
C TYR A 18 -10.90 -13.90 2.99
N LEU A 19 -11.38 -14.60 4.03
CA LEU A 19 -10.51 -15.28 5.00
C LEU A 19 -9.73 -16.43 4.38
N SER A 20 -10.36 -17.25 3.53
CA SER A 20 -9.67 -18.35 2.84
C SER A 20 -8.66 -17.85 1.81
N ILE A 21 -8.95 -16.75 1.09
CA ILE A 21 -7.96 -16.09 0.23
C ILE A 21 -6.80 -15.49 1.06
N GLN A 22 -7.06 -14.85 2.21
CA GLN A 22 -6.01 -14.36 3.09
C GLN A 22 -5.13 -15.48 3.68
N ILE A 23 -5.71 -16.65 3.94
CA ILE A 23 -4.96 -17.83 4.41
C ILE A 23 -4.06 -18.40 3.29
N VAL A 24 -4.52 -18.43 2.04
CA VAL A 24 -3.71 -18.92 0.91
C VAL A 24 -2.55 -17.97 0.57
N PHE A 25 -2.74 -16.65 0.68
CA PHE A 25 -1.64 -15.67 0.52
C PHE A 25 -0.60 -15.73 1.65
N SER A 26 -0.85 -16.48 2.73
CA SER A 26 0.10 -16.65 3.84
C SER A 26 1.15 -17.74 3.58
N ASN A 27 1.02 -18.54 2.51
CA ASN A 27 1.80 -19.77 2.31
C ASN A 27 2.74 -19.77 1.10
N PHE A 28 3.02 -18.62 0.47
CA PHE A 28 4.07 -18.53 -0.56
C PHE A 28 5.19 -17.58 -0.11
N ALA A 29 6.29 -18.20 0.31
CA ALA A 29 7.67 -17.70 0.45
C ALA A 29 7.94 -16.44 1.31
N GLY A 30 8.58 -16.67 2.46
CA GLY A 30 9.37 -15.66 3.17
C GLY A 30 8.68 -15.04 4.38
N CYS A 31 8.99 -15.56 5.56
CA CYS A 31 8.52 -15.10 6.87
C CYS A 31 8.71 -13.58 7.06
N MET A 32 7.61 -12.82 7.07
CA MET A 32 7.52 -11.51 7.72
C MET A 32 6.54 -11.62 8.88
N GLU A 33 7.01 -11.43 10.10
CA GLU A 33 6.15 -11.30 11.28
C GLU A 33 5.16 -10.15 11.02
N LYS A 34 3.86 -10.47 10.98
CA LYS A 34 2.82 -9.44 10.95
C LYS A 34 2.88 -8.73 12.31
N THR A 35 3.46 -7.54 12.36
CA THR A 35 3.51 -6.71 13.57
C THR A 35 2.09 -6.57 14.12
N ASN A 36 1.85 -7.16 15.28
CA ASN A 36 0.51 -7.25 15.87
C ASN A 36 0.17 -5.94 16.59
N ILE A 37 -0.06 -4.89 15.80
CA ILE A 37 -0.36 -3.55 16.31
C ILE A 37 -1.82 -3.51 16.78
N LEU A 38 -2.04 -3.12 18.03
CA LEU A 38 -3.39 -2.92 18.55
C LEU A 38 -4.00 -1.65 17.96
N ILE A 39 -4.81 -1.79 16.92
CA ILE A 39 -5.48 -0.65 16.27
C ILE A 39 -6.71 -0.22 17.10
N THR A 40 -6.61 0.94 17.75
CA THR A 40 -7.67 1.52 18.56
C THR A 40 -8.82 2.08 17.71
N ALA A 41 -9.97 2.37 18.34
CA ALA A 41 -11.10 3.01 17.66
C ALA A 41 -10.74 4.43 17.15
N GLU A 42 -9.91 5.15 17.90
CA GLU A 42 -9.42 6.48 17.54
C GLU A 42 -8.54 6.43 16.29
N MET A 43 -7.60 5.49 16.21
CA MET A 43 -6.78 5.28 15.02
C MET A 43 -7.63 4.95 13.78
N LYS A 44 -8.69 4.15 13.94
CA LYS A 44 -9.63 3.85 12.86
C LYS A 44 -10.42 5.08 12.42
N LYS A 45 -10.81 5.95 13.36
CA LYS A 45 -11.48 7.21 13.06
C LYS A 45 -10.54 8.14 12.30
N ARG A 46 -9.33 8.36 12.82
CA ARG A 46 -8.33 9.24 12.19
C ARG A 46 -7.95 8.75 10.79
N ARG A 47 -7.78 7.43 10.59
CA ARG A 47 -7.56 6.86 9.25
C ARG A 47 -8.65 7.23 8.23
N LYS A 48 -9.91 7.33 8.66
CA LYS A 48 -11.02 7.75 7.78
C LYS A 48 -10.92 9.23 7.42
N GLU A 49 -10.57 10.07 8.39
CA GLU A 49 -10.35 11.51 8.19
C GLU A 49 -9.18 11.74 7.22
N ILE A 50 -8.02 11.12 7.49
CA ILE A 50 -6.84 11.14 6.61
C ILE A 50 -7.20 10.70 5.19
N LYS A 51 -8.02 9.66 5.02
CA LYS A 51 -8.43 9.21 3.68
C LYS A 51 -9.17 10.28 2.89
N GLU A 52 -10.06 11.03 3.52
CA GLU A 52 -10.83 12.08 2.83
C GLU A 52 -9.99 13.35 2.62
N GLU A 53 -9.10 13.68 3.56
CA GLU A 53 -8.11 14.75 3.41
C GLU A 53 -7.15 14.44 2.25
N ALA A 54 -6.51 13.26 2.26
CA ALA A 54 -5.59 12.81 1.23
C ALA A 54 -6.26 12.75 -0.16
N LYS A 55 -7.52 12.33 -0.23
CA LYS A 55 -8.29 12.36 -1.47
C LYS A 55 -8.36 13.78 -2.05
N THR A 56 -8.65 14.76 -1.19
CA THR A 56 -8.83 16.16 -1.60
C THR A 56 -7.50 16.80 -1.98
N LEU A 57 -6.44 16.47 -1.26
CA LEU A 57 -5.11 17.05 -1.46
C LEU A 57 -4.39 16.42 -2.66
N LEU A 58 -4.45 15.10 -2.84
CA LEU A 58 -3.51 14.40 -3.73
C LEU A 58 -4.11 13.93 -5.05
N VAL A 59 -5.42 13.63 -5.10
CA VAL A 59 -6.00 13.07 -6.33
C VAL A 59 -6.09 14.16 -7.41
N GLY A 60 -5.46 13.91 -8.55
CA GLY A 60 -5.38 14.86 -9.66
C GLY A 60 -4.19 15.82 -9.55
N GLN A 61 -3.39 15.75 -8.48
CA GLN A 61 -2.12 16.44 -8.42
C GLN A 61 -1.01 15.63 -9.09
N VAL A 62 -0.06 16.36 -9.67
CA VAL A 62 1.20 15.80 -10.17
C VAL A 62 2.23 15.92 -9.06
N LEU A 63 2.80 14.80 -8.65
CA LEU A 63 3.93 14.72 -7.74
C LEU A 63 5.22 14.62 -8.57
N SER A 64 6.32 15.11 -8.01
CA SER A 64 7.63 15.11 -8.69
C SER A 64 8.74 14.77 -7.70
N HIS A 65 9.87 14.30 -8.23
CA HIS A 65 11.09 14.08 -7.46
C HIS A 65 12.30 14.55 -8.28
N PRO A 66 13.31 15.22 -7.67
CA PRO A 66 14.38 15.89 -8.43
C PRO A 66 15.21 14.98 -9.33
N TYR A 67 15.36 13.70 -8.98
CA TYR A 67 16.15 12.73 -9.73
C TYR A 67 15.30 11.63 -10.38
N PHE A 68 13.98 11.84 -10.46
CA PHE A 68 13.07 10.94 -11.14
C PHE A 68 12.22 11.74 -12.13
N PRO A 69 12.65 11.85 -13.40
CA PRO A 69 12.10 12.81 -14.37
C PRO A 69 10.78 12.32 -14.99
N HIS A 70 9.85 11.88 -14.15
CA HIS A 70 8.53 11.40 -14.54
C HIS A 70 7.46 12.00 -13.63
N ASP A 71 6.30 12.30 -14.21
CA ASP A 71 5.12 12.70 -13.45
C ASP A 71 4.61 11.52 -12.64
N ILE A 72 4.50 11.72 -11.33
CA ILE A 72 4.02 10.71 -10.39
C ILE A 72 2.61 11.07 -9.96
N TYR A 73 1.72 10.09 -9.93
CA TYR A 73 0.33 10.26 -9.56
C TYR A 73 -0.04 9.36 -8.39
N ILE A 74 -1.10 9.72 -7.67
CA ILE A 74 -1.75 8.83 -6.72
C ILE A 74 -3.25 8.87 -6.93
N ASN A 75 -3.86 7.68 -6.92
CA ASN A 75 -5.31 7.52 -7.06
C ASN A 75 -5.92 7.01 -5.75
N MET A 76 -7.24 6.89 -5.72
CA MET A 76 -7.96 6.38 -4.55
C MET A 76 -7.54 4.97 -4.13
N SER A 77 -7.09 4.13 -5.07
CA SER A 77 -6.60 2.79 -4.75
C SER A 77 -5.25 2.86 -4.06
N GLY A 78 -4.32 3.70 -4.53
CA GLY A 78 -3.03 3.95 -3.87
C GLY A 78 -3.19 4.51 -2.45
N ILE A 79 -4.10 5.48 -2.26
CA ILE A 79 -4.44 6.00 -0.92
C ILE A 79 -4.94 4.88 -0.01
N LYS A 80 -5.87 4.04 -0.48
CA LYS A 80 -6.40 2.93 0.31
C LYS A 80 -5.32 1.92 0.66
N GLU A 81 -4.47 1.60 -0.31
CA GLU A 81 -3.38 0.65 -0.16
C GLU A 81 -2.37 1.14 0.88
N TRP A 82 -1.88 2.38 0.75
CA TRP A 82 -1.03 3.03 1.75
C TRP A 82 -1.62 2.92 3.16
N LEU A 83 -2.89 3.25 3.33
CA LEU A 83 -3.56 3.24 4.63
C LEU A 83 -3.88 1.82 5.15
N ASN A 84 -3.91 0.80 4.29
CA ASN A 84 -4.20 -0.59 4.66
C ASN A 84 -2.95 -1.40 4.97
N GLN A 85 -1.79 -1.04 4.39
CA GLN A 85 -0.56 -1.79 4.60
C GLN A 85 -0.14 -1.78 6.08
N PRO A 86 0.21 -2.95 6.65
CA PRO A 86 0.81 -3.03 7.98
C PRO A 86 2.14 -2.29 7.98
N HIS A 87 2.46 -1.65 9.09
CA HIS A 87 3.67 -0.86 9.27
C HIS A 87 3.88 -0.63 10.76
N ARG A 88 5.08 -0.86 11.29
CA ARG A 88 5.41 -0.71 12.73
C ARG A 88 4.94 0.63 13.31
N HIS A 89 5.06 1.70 12.53
CA HIS A 89 4.62 3.06 12.86
C HIS A 89 3.30 3.38 12.14
N TYR A 90 2.22 2.70 12.53
CA TYR A 90 0.95 2.74 11.79
C TYR A 90 0.37 4.15 11.67
N SER A 91 0.36 4.90 12.78
CA SER A 91 -0.25 6.23 12.84
C SER A 91 0.58 7.25 12.07
N GLU A 92 1.88 7.24 12.27
CA GLU A 92 2.85 8.16 11.67
C GLU A 92 2.92 7.95 10.16
N LYS A 93 2.91 6.69 9.70
CA LYS A 93 2.79 6.37 8.28
C LYS A 93 1.49 6.90 7.67
N ASN A 94 0.37 6.77 8.37
CA ASN A 94 -0.90 7.28 7.85
C ASN A 94 -0.89 8.82 7.77
N GLU A 95 -0.38 9.51 8.80
CA GLU A 95 -0.27 10.98 8.77
C GLU A 95 0.71 11.47 7.70
N ALA A 96 1.79 10.72 7.46
CA ALA A 96 2.77 11.04 6.42
C ALA A 96 2.17 11.08 5.00
N LEU A 97 1.06 10.38 4.76
CA LEU A 97 0.34 10.46 3.48
C LEU A 97 -0.12 11.89 3.17
N LEU A 98 -0.49 12.68 4.17
CA LEU A 98 -0.93 14.07 3.98
C LEU A 98 0.20 15.01 3.57
N ARG A 99 1.46 14.56 3.73
CA ARG A 99 2.68 15.27 3.35
C ARG A 99 3.46 14.50 2.29
N LEU A 100 2.76 13.69 1.49
CA LEU A 100 3.37 12.86 0.46
C LEU A 100 4.21 13.68 -0.55
N PRO A 101 3.80 14.88 -1.01
CA PRO A 101 4.62 15.66 -1.94
C PRO A 101 6.00 15.98 -1.36
N GLU A 102 6.06 16.46 -0.11
CA GLU A 102 7.31 16.78 0.57
C GLU A 102 8.13 15.52 0.87
N LEU A 103 7.46 14.49 1.41
CA LEU A 103 8.07 13.21 1.75
C LEU A 103 8.72 12.53 0.55
N LEU A 104 8.08 12.61 -0.62
CA LEU A 104 8.57 12.04 -1.86
C LEU A 104 9.71 12.87 -2.45
N ASN A 105 9.61 14.20 -2.42
CA ASN A 105 10.68 15.10 -2.89
C ASN A 105 12.00 14.87 -2.13
N ASP A 106 11.91 14.59 -0.83
CA ASP A 106 13.06 14.40 0.06
C ASP A 106 13.54 12.95 0.12
N ALA A 107 12.81 12.00 -0.48
CA ALA A 107 13.16 10.60 -0.47
C ALA A 107 14.39 10.29 -1.35
N GLU A 108 15.16 9.28 -0.97
CA GLU A 108 16.27 8.76 -1.77
C GLU A 108 15.74 7.74 -2.78
N TYR A 109 15.91 8.00 -4.08
CA TYR A 109 15.62 6.99 -5.11
C TYR A 109 16.66 5.86 -5.06
N ILE A 110 16.20 4.63 -4.87
CA ILE A 110 17.06 3.45 -4.70
C ILE A 110 17.25 2.70 -6.02
N ASP A 111 16.19 2.10 -6.54
CA ASP A 111 16.24 1.31 -7.77
C ASP A 111 14.84 1.02 -8.32
N ALA A 112 14.78 0.48 -9.53
CA ALA A 112 13.60 -0.12 -10.14
C ALA A 112 13.73 -1.65 -10.15
N VAL A 113 12.73 -2.35 -9.60
CA VAL A 113 12.69 -3.83 -9.62
C VAL A 113 11.52 -4.33 -10.49
N PRO A 114 11.64 -5.48 -11.17
CA PRO A 114 10.50 -6.10 -11.85
C PRO A 114 9.33 -6.31 -10.90
N ASP A 115 8.07 -6.31 -11.40
CA ASP A 115 6.91 -6.52 -10.53
C ASP A 115 7.02 -7.86 -9.79
N PRO A 116 7.13 -7.87 -8.46
CA PRO A 116 7.38 -9.09 -7.69
C PRO A 116 6.17 -10.03 -7.66
N LYS A 117 5.00 -9.48 -7.99
CA LYS A 117 3.76 -10.24 -8.13
C LYS A 117 3.51 -10.72 -9.57
N GLY A 118 4.41 -10.39 -10.51
CA GLY A 118 4.30 -10.79 -11.91
C GLY A 118 3.02 -10.31 -12.58
N ARG A 119 2.52 -9.12 -12.24
CA ARG A 119 1.33 -8.53 -12.86
C ARG A 119 1.71 -7.96 -14.20
N ASP A 120 1.12 -8.49 -15.27
CA ASP A 120 1.42 -8.15 -16.66
C ASP A 120 1.23 -6.66 -17.02
N TYR A 121 0.52 -5.89 -16.20
CA TYR A 121 0.29 -4.45 -16.41
C TYR A 121 1.27 -3.53 -15.68
N ILE A 122 2.22 -4.09 -14.91
CA ILE A 122 3.27 -3.35 -14.21
C ILE A 122 4.62 -3.73 -14.80
N MET A 123 5.31 -2.73 -15.34
CA MET A 123 6.66 -2.87 -15.90
C MET A 123 7.71 -2.96 -14.79
N ALA A 124 7.64 -2.04 -13.83
CA ALA A 124 8.58 -1.95 -12.74
C ALA A 124 7.94 -1.39 -11.46
N SER A 125 8.56 -1.70 -10.33
CA SER A 125 8.30 -1.08 -9.03
C SER A 125 9.54 -0.27 -8.63
N HIS A 126 9.38 1.05 -8.60
CA HIS A 126 10.40 2.01 -8.19
C HIS A 126 10.39 2.19 -6.68
N LEU A 127 11.57 2.11 -6.06
CA LEU A 127 11.74 2.17 -4.63
C LEU A 127 12.35 3.52 -4.22
N PHE A 128 11.67 4.23 -3.32
CA PHE A 128 12.12 5.49 -2.76
C PHE A 128 12.24 5.33 -1.24
N LYS A 129 13.45 5.42 -0.71
CA LYS A 129 13.72 5.32 0.72
C LYS A 129 13.41 6.65 1.41
N THR A 130 12.71 6.59 2.52
CA THR A 130 12.35 7.74 3.36
C THR A 130 12.39 7.35 4.84
N ILE A 131 12.09 8.29 5.73
CA ILE A 131 12.07 8.08 7.18
C ILE A 131 10.66 8.33 7.70
N ILE A 132 10.10 7.34 8.40
CA ILE A 132 8.86 7.46 9.17
C ILE A 132 9.18 7.14 10.62
N ALA A 133 8.94 8.11 11.51
CA ALA A 133 9.20 7.99 12.96
C ALA A 133 10.60 7.40 13.26
N ASP A 134 11.63 8.06 12.70
CA ASP A 134 13.05 7.70 12.87
C ASP A 134 13.43 6.29 12.39
N SER A 135 12.59 5.68 11.56
CA SER A 135 12.85 4.36 10.96
C SER A 135 12.76 4.44 9.44
N ASP A 136 13.62 3.67 8.78
CA ASP A 136 13.60 3.52 7.34
C ASP A 136 12.26 2.95 6.86
N SER A 137 11.72 3.58 5.82
CA SER A 137 10.54 3.15 5.10
C SER A 137 10.76 3.31 3.59
N TRP A 138 10.01 2.57 2.78
CA TRP A 138 10.13 2.60 1.32
C TRP A 138 8.79 2.90 0.69
N ILE A 139 8.70 4.03 -0.01
CA ILE A 139 7.59 4.36 -0.90
C ILE A 139 7.78 3.58 -2.19
N ILE A 140 6.71 2.93 -2.64
CA ILE A 140 6.71 2.10 -3.85
C ILE A 140 5.85 2.78 -4.91
N ILE A 141 6.44 3.06 -6.06
CA ILE A 141 5.77 3.62 -7.23
C ILE A 141 5.79 2.58 -8.34
N ASN A 142 4.62 2.20 -8.86
CA ASN A 142 4.54 1.27 -9.98
C ASN A 142 4.56 2.03 -11.30
N GLU A 143 5.44 1.61 -12.20
CA GLU A 143 5.41 1.96 -13.62
C GLU A 143 4.46 0.99 -14.33
N SER A 144 3.44 1.53 -15.01
CA SER A 144 2.54 0.73 -15.84
C SER A 144 3.14 0.47 -17.23
N ILE A 145 2.61 -0.52 -17.94
CA ILE A 145 2.94 -0.75 -19.37
C ILE A 145 2.60 0.44 -20.30
N TRP A 146 1.84 1.42 -19.80
CA TRP A 146 1.47 2.64 -20.52
C TRP A 146 2.38 3.83 -20.17
N GLY A 147 3.41 3.63 -19.34
CA GLY A 147 4.33 4.68 -18.89
C GLY A 147 3.75 5.60 -17.82
N GLU A 148 2.73 5.15 -17.08
CA GLU A 148 2.19 5.88 -15.93
C GLU A 148 2.91 5.47 -14.64
N TYR A 149 3.22 6.44 -13.78
CA TYR A 149 3.89 6.21 -12.50
C TYR A 149 2.92 6.48 -11.35
N LEU A 150 2.54 5.42 -10.63
CA LEU A 150 1.52 5.49 -9.59
C LEU A 150 2.08 5.10 -8.23
N VAL A 151 1.92 5.99 -7.24
CA VAL A 151 2.18 5.64 -5.83
C VAL A 151 1.26 4.48 -5.45
N HIS A 152 1.89 3.35 -5.15
CA HIS A 152 1.21 2.10 -4.85
C HIS A 152 1.05 1.88 -3.35
N SER A 153 2.14 2.02 -2.59
CA SER A 153 2.18 1.69 -1.16
C SER A 153 3.43 2.23 -0.47
N ILE A 154 3.54 1.99 0.83
CA ILE A 154 4.74 2.21 1.65
C ILE A 154 4.99 0.98 2.53
N SER A 155 6.26 0.64 2.77
CA SER A 155 6.70 -0.52 3.56
C SER A 155 7.72 -0.11 4.63
N ASP A 156 7.71 -0.75 5.80
CA ASP A 156 8.76 -0.63 6.85
C ASP A 156 9.83 -1.74 6.76
N ASN A 157 9.79 -2.51 5.67
CA ASN A 157 10.80 -3.50 5.30
C ASN A 157 11.29 -3.22 3.88
N ILE A 158 12.58 -3.46 3.64
CA ILE A 158 13.16 -3.29 2.32
C ILE A 158 12.43 -4.22 1.33
N PRO A 159 11.75 -3.67 0.30
CA PRO A 159 11.00 -4.49 -0.63
C PRO A 159 11.98 -5.16 -1.60
N TYR A 160 11.83 -6.47 -1.80
CA TYR A 160 12.35 -7.19 -2.99
C TYR A 160 13.87 -7.23 -3.19
N VAL A 161 14.65 -6.84 -2.18
CA VAL A 161 16.09 -7.11 -2.15
C VAL A 161 16.29 -8.53 -1.63
N ASN A 162 16.84 -9.41 -2.46
CA ASN A 162 17.28 -10.73 -2.03
C ASN A 162 18.26 -10.56 -0.85
N LYS A 163 17.98 -11.21 0.28
CA LYS A 163 18.88 -11.27 1.45
C LYS A 163 20.06 -12.22 1.19
N GLU A 164 20.75 -12.05 0.07
CA GLU A 164 21.95 -12.82 -0.28
C GLU A 164 23.07 -11.87 -0.68
N GLN A 165 23.60 -11.11 0.28
CA GLN A 165 24.99 -10.60 0.27
C GLN A 165 25.55 -10.46 1.70
N ASP A 166 25.25 -11.42 2.58
CA ASP A 166 26.04 -11.64 3.81
C ASP A 166 26.59 -13.08 3.76
N LEU A 167 27.68 -13.28 3.02
CA LEU A 167 28.57 -14.45 3.08
C LEU A 167 30.02 -13.98 3.03
#